data_AF-A0A8H4N5T5-F1
#
_entry.id   AF-A0A8H4N5T5-F1
#
_cell.length_a   1.000
_cell.length_b   1.000
_cell.length_c   1.000
_cell.angle_alpha   90.00
_cell.angle_beta   90.00
_cell.angle_gamma   90.00
#
_symmetry.space_group_name_H-M   'P 1'
#
loop_
_entity.id
_entity.type
_entity.pdbx_description
1 polymer ?
#
loop_
_entity_poly.entity_id
_entity_poly.type
_entity_poly.pdbx_seq_one_letter_code
_entity_poly.pdbx_strand_id
1 'polypeptide(L)'
;MLRRLYSRSGIPRHSNAALVTRSCVKQQRPVSTALSSSQQRSVIVGHCAPAQNASSGVSAFKRIAVRHVSSNALRQEIQEDANKTATGHGLPETLENEIDAVQSRRHVVEETIKLGNRQKLHRVEASQTVEFGVPVGGSGLTYPAKMDAVFARDSCTCPICVDPSSKQKQFQTSDIPADIKATSTLDPEKQTLEITWTNDIPGFPKDHVTRFDLKPAAVTCRDAEYHPLEPKNRLVWDSKTIAEKNKWIPFDRYMKDDDVLHETLEQLGRYGLVFLTDVPDSEKSVEHIVSRIGLLKDTFYGRTWDVKSVPNAKNIAYTHQYLGLHMDLMYVTNPPHLQLLHSLRARSPGGSSIFSDSLHAAFELERTDRAAFDALTSIPVPFHYKNDNQSYAKWRPTIELATPLADLSPNPATNAISASPDDPLATSLAGREILEGVPAPPRIKCINYSPPFQAPLAPAALADLGLQGLVPFGPLAVDRFARLHAALRKFASLVEAPASLFEHRLEEGQCVIFDNRRVLHARRAFDASQGERWLKGAYVDDDVFYSRWRVLAERAAGREGEREKVWERLYGGE
;
A
#
# COMPACT_ATOMS: atom_id res chain seq x y z
N MET A 1 40.17 -25.86 26.43
CA MET A 1 41.49 -25.84 25.75
C MET A 1 41.33 -25.00 24.49
N LEU A 2 42.08 -23.90 24.32
CA LEU A 2 43.35 -23.81 23.55
C LEU A 2 43.18 -24.17 22.05
N ARG A 3 43.67 -23.41 21.07
CA ARG A 3 44.25 -22.03 21.03
C ARG A 3 44.25 -21.54 19.57
N ARG A 4 44.44 -20.24 19.33
CA ARG A 4 44.68 -19.65 18.00
C ARG A 4 45.93 -20.25 17.34
N LEU A 5 45.97 -20.31 16.00
CA LEU A 5 47.17 -19.98 15.21
C LEU A 5 46.79 -19.27 13.89
N TYR A 6 47.63 -18.29 13.51
CA TYR A 6 47.59 -17.49 12.27
C TYR A 6 48.99 -17.55 11.64
N SER A 7 49.10 -17.56 10.30
CA SER A 7 50.25 -17.02 9.55
C SER A 7 49.80 -16.73 8.10
N ARG A 8 49.73 -15.47 7.67
CA ARG A 8 50.80 -14.66 7.03
C ARG A 8 51.20 -15.12 5.61
N SER A 9 50.77 -14.32 4.63
CA SER A 9 51.39 -14.02 3.32
C SER A 9 51.71 -15.14 2.32
N GLY A 10 50.99 -15.19 1.19
CA GLY A 10 51.38 -15.93 -0.03
C GLY A 10 50.23 -16.25 -0.99
N ILE A 11 50.11 -15.48 -2.08
CA ILE A 11 49.14 -15.59 -3.21
C ILE A 11 49.91 -16.17 -4.45
N PRO A 12 49.35 -16.67 -5.60
CA PRO A 12 47.96 -16.97 -6.06
C PRO A 12 47.73 -18.38 -6.71
N ARG A 13 46.47 -18.78 -6.96
CA ARG A 13 45.81 -18.76 -8.30
C ARG A 13 44.52 -19.62 -8.42
N HIS A 14 43.54 -19.02 -9.10
CA HIS A 14 42.52 -19.57 -10.03
C HIS A 14 41.03 -19.37 -9.66
N SER A 15 40.43 -18.34 -10.25
CA SER A 15 39.02 -18.29 -10.67
C SER A 15 38.88 -17.26 -11.79
N ASN A 16 38.31 -17.66 -12.93
CA ASN A 16 38.22 -16.80 -14.12
C ASN A 16 37.16 -15.70 -13.96
N ALA A 17 37.48 -14.48 -14.37
CA ALA A 17 36.52 -13.41 -14.63
C ALA A 17 36.89 -12.73 -15.95
N ALA A 18 35.92 -12.65 -16.87
CA ALA A 18 36.15 -12.07 -18.18
C ALA A 18 36.12 -10.52 -18.12
N LEU A 19 37.15 -9.88 -18.67
CA LEU A 19 37.12 -8.45 -19.00
C LEU A 19 36.65 -8.25 -20.43
N VAL A 20 35.89 -7.18 -20.67
CA VAL A 20 35.92 -6.44 -21.94
C VAL A 20 36.27 -4.99 -21.64
N THR A 21 37.30 -4.49 -22.31
CA THR A 21 37.98 -3.24 -22.00
C THR A 21 37.43 -2.05 -22.78
N ARG A 22 37.48 -0.86 -22.16
CA ARG A 22 37.30 0.42 -22.87
C ARG A 22 38.53 0.70 -23.74
N SER A 23 38.30 1.13 -24.99
CA SER A 23 39.34 1.73 -25.83
C SER A 23 39.51 3.22 -25.51
N CYS A 24 40.73 3.71 -25.63
CA CYS A 24 41.09 5.13 -25.48
C CYS A 24 41.98 5.54 -26.66
N VAL A 25 41.61 6.61 -27.36
CA VAL A 25 42.46 7.23 -28.38
C VAL A 25 42.87 8.62 -27.90
N LYS A 26 44.18 8.88 -27.92
CA LYS A 26 44.78 10.17 -27.56
C LYS A 26 44.68 11.15 -28.73
N GLN A 27 44.46 12.43 -28.43
CA GLN A 27 45.13 13.53 -29.15
C GLN A 27 45.59 14.60 -28.14
N GLN A 28 46.54 15.45 -28.56
CA GLN A 28 47.45 16.18 -27.66
C GLN A 28 47.11 17.68 -27.57
N ARG A 29 47.32 18.27 -26.37
CA ARG A 29 47.90 19.59 -26.01
C ARG A 29 47.55 20.88 -26.82
N PRO A 30 47.76 22.11 -26.25
CA PRO A 30 47.99 22.49 -24.85
C PRO A 30 47.04 23.61 -24.35
N VAL A 31 47.20 23.94 -23.07
CA VAL A 31 46.57 25.10 -22.39
C VAL A 31 47.18 26.42 -22.88
N SER A 32 46.37 27.48 -22.99
CA SER A 32 46.83 28.87 -22.86
C SER A 32 45.87 29.66 -21.98
N THR A 33 46.42 30.64 -21.27
CA THR A 33 45.77 31.48 -20.25
C THR A 33 45.07 32.70 -20.84
N ALA A 34 43.92 33.12 -20.30
CA ALA A 34 43.64 34.53 -19.95
C ALA A 34 42.30 34.75 -19.25
N LEU A 35 42.28 35.83 -18.48
CA LEU A 35 41.19 36.41 -17.68
C LEU A 35 40.05 37.06 -18.50
N SER A 36 39.02 37.47 -17.75
CA SER A 36 38.24 38.71 -17.88
C SER A 36 36.84 38.71 -18.55
N SER A 37 35.85 38.91 -17.69
CA SER A 37 34.75 39.90 -17.75
C SER A 37 33.90 40.13 -19.01
N SER A 38 32.59 39.92 -18.80
CA SER A 38 31.48 40.89 -19.03
C SER A 38 30.98 41.24 -20.44
N GLN A 39 29.65 41.42 -20.52
CA GLN A 39 28.90 42.22 -21.52
C GLN A 39 28.91 41.71 -22.97
N GLN A 40 27.92 42.00 -23.85
CA GLN A 40 26.49 42.31 -23.70
C GLN A 40 25.89 42.26 -25.13
N ARG A 41 24.70 41.64 -25.35
CA ARG A 41 23.87 41.84 -26.58
C ARG A 41 24.59 41.44 -27.92
N SER A 42 23.99 41.40 -29.11
CA SER A 42 22.63 41.02 -29.58
C SER A 42 22.64 40.92 -31.13
N VAL A 43 21.61 40.29 -31.74
CA VAL A 43 21.01 40.71 -33.05
C VAL A 43 21.72 40.36 -34.40
N ILE A 44 20.98 39.59 -35.24
CA ILE A 44 20.69 39.72 -36.72
C ILE A 44 21.86 39.67 -37.76
N VAL A 45 21.78 39.08 -38.97
CA VAL A 45 20.89 38.11 -39.72
C VAL A 45 21.64 37.63 -40.99
N GLY A 46 21.27 36.47 -41.56
CA GLY A 46 21.50 36.15 -43.00
C GLY A 46 21.87 34.68 -43.24
N HIS A 47 20.98 33.80 -43.73
CA HIS A 47 20.56 33.62 -45.14
C HIS A 47 21.70 33.38 -46.15
N CYS A 48 21.95 32.11 -46.52
CA CYS A 48 21.67 31.57 -47.86
C CYS A 48 22.14 30.10 -48.02
N ALA A 49 21.38 29.31 -48.77
CA ALA A 49 21.76 28.02 -49.37
C ALA A 49 22.07 28.25 -50.89
N PRO A 50 22.17 27.26 -51.82
CA PRO A 50 22.16 25.79 -51.71
C PRO A 50 23.19 25.02 -52.61
N ALA A 51 23.30 23.69 -52.45
CA ALA A 51 23.61 22.63 -53.46
C ALA A 51 23.78 21.27 -52.73
N GLN A 52 23.02 20.19 -52.99
CA GLN A 52 23.19 19.20 -54.09
C GLN A 52 24.60 18.56 -54.13
N ASN A 53 24.85 17.25 -54.04
CA ASN A 53 24.04 16.01 -53.87
C ASN A 53 24.86 15.03 -52.95
N ALA A 54 24.61 13.72 -52.70
CA ALA A 54 23.77 12.70 -53.37
C ALA A 54 23.39 11.52 -52.42
N SER A 55 22.99 10.39 -53.04
CA SER A 55 22.43 9.12 -52.54
C SER A 55 23.27 8.22 -51.59
N SER A 56 22.61 7.60 -50.61
CA SER A 56 22.38 6.12 -50.58
C SER A 56 21.38 5.75 -49.46
N GLY A 57 20.55 4.73 -49.67
CA GLY A 57 19.35 4.50 -48.86
C GLY A 57 19.49 3.45 -47.75
N VAL A 58 18.81 3.68 -46.62
CA VAL A 58 18.45 2.67 -45.62
C VAL A 58 17.01 2.93 -45.16
N SER A 59 16.25 1.86 -44.89
CA SER A 59 14.85 1.87 -44.47
C SER A 59 14.56 2.82 -43.31
N ALA A 60 13.57 3.70 -43.48
CA ALA A 60 13.16 4.66 -42.45
C ALA A 60 12.02 4.11 -41.59
N PHE A 61 12.28 3.95 -40.28
CA PHE A 61 11.21 3.90 -39.28
C PHE A 61 10.38 5.18 -39.37
N LYS A 62 9.04 5.05 -39.48
CA LYS A 62 8.12 6.19 -39.34
C LYS A 62 8.22 6.78 -37.93
N ARG A 63 9.06 7.80 -37.76
CA ARG A 63 8.96 8.72 -36.61
C ARG A 63 7.67 9.52 -36.79
N ILE A 64 6.74 9.40 -35.85
CA ILE A 64 5.62 10.34 -35.72
C ILE A 64 6.23 11.69 -35.33
N ALA A 65 6.26 12.62 -36.27
CA ALA A 65 6.77 13.97 -36.03
C ALA A 65 5.67 14.78 -35.32
N VAL A 66 5.80 14.94 -34.00
CA VAL A 66 4.93 15.82 -33.22
C VAL A 66 5.22 17.27 -33.61
N ARG A 67 4.32 17.87 -34.40
CA ARG A 67 4.37 19.29 -34.79
C ARG A 67 3.83 20.13 -33.63
N HIS A 68 4.72 20.77 -32.86
CA HIS A 68 4.29 21.77 -31.88
C HIS A 68 3.80 23.03 -32.60
N VAL A 69 2.46 23.19 -32.65
CA VAL A 69 1.79 24.38 -33.17
C VAL A 69 1.40 25.28 -31.99
N SER A 70 1.60 26.60 -32.10
CA SER A 70 1.17 27.53 -31.04
C SER A 70 -0.35 27.67 -31.04
N SER A 71 -0.96 27.95 -29.89
CA SER A 71 -2.43 28.05 -29.76
C SER A 71 -3.07 29.10 -30.69
N ASN A 72 -2.30 30.09 -31.15
CA ASN A 72 -2.77 31.09 -32.11
C ASN A 72 -2.74 30.56 -33.55
N ALA A 73 -1.73 29.78 -33.93
CA ALA A 73 -1.69 29.14 -35.24
C ALA A 73 -2.76 28.04 -35.37
N LEU A 74 -3.02 27.28 -34.30
CA LEU A 74 -4.12 26.31 -34.25
C LEU A 74 -5.50 27.00 -34.39
N ARG A 75 -5.69 28.17 -33.76
CA ARG A 75 -6.91 28.98 -33.95
C ARG A 75 -7.05 29.51 -35.37
N GLN A 76 -5.94 29.83 -36.05
CA GLN A 76 -5.96 30.24 -37.45
C GLN A 76 -6.32 29.07 -38.39
N GLU A 77 -5.72 27.89 -38.22
CA GLU A 77 -6.09 26.67 -38.96
C GLU A 77 -7.59 26.33 -38.75
N ILE A 78 -8.10 26.39 -37.52
CA ILE A 78 -9.54 26.16 -37.21
C ILE A 78 -10.44 27.22 -37.86
N GLN A 79 -10.05 28.50 -37.86
CA GLN A 79 -10.84 29.56 -38.47
C GLN A 79 -10.85 29.48 -40.01
N GLU A 80 -9.74 29.04 -40.62
CA GLU A 80 -9.66 28.81 -42.07
C GLU A 80 -10.50 27.60 -42.51
N ASP A 81 -10.53 26.51 -41.73
CA ASP A 81 -11.41 25.37 -42.02
C ASP A 81 -12.89 25.72 -41.81
N ALA A 82 -13.24 26.44 -40.73
CA ALA A 82 -14.60 26.94 -40.53
C ALA A 82 -15.06 27.86 -41.69
N ASN A 83 -14.15 28.67 -42.24
CA ASN A 83 -14.44 29.53 -43.39
C ASN A 83 -14.58 28.72 -44.71
N LYS A 84 -13.92 27.56 -44.87
CA LYS A 84 -14.17 26.63 -45.99
C LYS A 84 -15.53 25.95 -45.87
N THR A 85 -16.04 25.72 -44.66
CA THR A 85 -17.39 25.15 -44.44
C THR A 85 -18.50 26.10 -44.90
N ALA A 86 -18.21 27.40 -45.06
CA ALA A 86 -19.20 28.41 -45.45
C ALA A 86 -19.50 28.50 -46.96
N THR A 87 -18.76 27.79 -47.84
CA THR A 87 -18.90 27.91 -49.30
C THR A 87 -19.75 26.82 -49.98
N GLY A 88 -20.56 26.07 -49.22
CA GLY A 88 -21.72 25.37 -49.78
C GLY A 88 -21.46 24.06 -50.51
N HIS A 89 -20.36 23.36 -50.21
CA HIS A 89 -20.26 21.92 -50.49
C HIS A 89 -20.53 21.16 -49.19
N GLY A 90 -21.57 20.31 -49.22
CA GLY A 90 -22.01 19.51 -48.07
C GLY A 90 -20.95 18.50 -47.61
N LEU A 91 -21.12 18.00 -46.38
CA LEU A 91 -20.27 16.94 -45.84
C LEU A 91 -20.44 15.66 -46.67
N PRO A 92 -19.41 14.79 -46.75
CA PRO A 92 -19.57 13.47 -47.33
C PRO A 92 -20.66 12.69 -46.59
N GLU A 93 -21.53 12.00 -47.34
CA GLU A 93 -22.68 11.22 -46.84
C GLU A 93 -22.28 10.20 -45.74
N THR A 94 -21.03 9.73 -45.74
CA THR A 94 -20.46 8.89 -44.68
C THR A 94 -20.38 9.57 -43.31
N LEU A 95 -20.10 10.88 -43.27
CA LEU A 95 -19.90 11.63 -42.03
C LEU A 95 -21.23 12.07 -41.40
N GLU A 96 -22.26 12.34 -42.22
CA GLU A 96 -23.62 12.62 -41.73
C GLU A 96 -24.21 11.39 -41.03
N ASN A 97 -24.00 10.19 -41.60
CA ASN A 97 -24.37 8.92 -40.96
C ASN A 97 -23.61 8.67 -39.63
N GLU A 98 -22.35 9.09 -39.50
CA GLU A 98 -21.58 8.98 -38.25
C GLU A 98 -22.06 9.99 -37.18
N ILE A 99 -22.47 11.20 -37.57
CA ILE A 99 -23.01 12.21 -36.66
C ILE A 99 -24.39 11.78 -36.13
N ASP A 100 -25.27 11.25 -36.98
CA ASP A 100 -26.57 10.70 -36.55
C ASP A 100 -26.40 9.46 -35.65
N ALA A 101 -25.39 8.61 -35.88
CA ALA A 101 -25.06 7.50 -34.98
C ALA A 101 -24.63 8.00 -33.58
N VAL A 102 -23.82 9.06 -33.51
CA VAL A 102 -23.37 9.65 -32.23
C VAL A 102 -24.50 10.41 -31.50
N GLN A 103 -25.39 11.11 -32.22
CA GLN A 103 -26.46 11.89 -31.60
C GLN A 103 -27.69 11.05 -31.21
N SER A 104 -27.98 9.94 -31.90
CA SER A 104 -29.19 9.14 -31.67
C SER A 104 -29.14 8.19 -30.45
N ARG A 105 -28.02 8.13 -29.72
CA ARG A 105 -27.76 7.17 -28.62
C ARG A 105 -28.03 5.70 -28.98
N ARG A 106 -28.00 5.34 -30.27
CA ARG A 106 -28.13 3.96 -30.73
C ARG A 106 -26.74 3.37 -30.96
N HIS A 107 -26.49 2.28 -30.24
CA HIS A 107 -25.28 1.45 -30.29
C HIS A 107 -24.07 1.92 -29.47
N VAL A 108 -24.22 1.86 -28.14
CA VAL A 108 -23.37 0.88 -27.45
C VAL A 108 -23.73 -0.49 -28.04
N VAL A 109 -22.76 -1.24 -28.55
CA VAL A 109 -22.98 -2.63 -28.94
C VAL A 109 -23.14 -3.45 -27.66
N GLU A 110 -24.32 -3.33 -27.06
CA GLU A 110 -24.89 -4.39 -26.26
C GLU A 110 -25.15 -5.56 -27.22
N GLU A 111 -24.13 -6.38 -27.45
CA GLU A 111 -24.36 -7.81 -27.66
C GLU A 111 -24.97 -8.36 -26.36
N THR A 112 -26.26 -8.05 -26.20
CA THR A 112 -27.14 -8.76 -25.30
C THR A 112 -27.10 -10.20 -25.79
N ILE A 113 -26.33 -11.04 -25.11
CA ILE A 113 -26.54 -12.48 -25.18
C ILE A 113 -27.97 -12.69 -24.68
N LYS A 114 -28.91 -12.74 -25.62
CA LYS A 114 -30.29 -13.16 -25.35
C LYS A 114 -30.22 -14.65 -25.04
N LEU A 115 -29.86 -14.94 -23.79
CA LEU A 115 -30.16 -16.19 -23.10
C LEU A 115 -31.65 -16.39 -23.26
N GLY A 116 -32.01 -17.23 -24.23
CA GLY A 116 -33.37 -17.33 -24.73
C GLY A 116 -34.32 -17.74 -23.62
N ASN A 117 -35.55 -17.21 -23.65
CA ASN A 117 -36.58 -17.59 -22.71
C ASN A 117 -36.68 -19.13 -22.58
N ARG A 118 -36.47 -19.63 -21.34
CA ARG A 118 -36.71 -20.99 -20.81
C ARG A 118 -35.61 -22.06 -20.98
N GLN A 119 -35.16 -22.55 -19.83
CA GLN A 119 -34.87 -23.96 -19.53
C GLN A 119 -33.84 -24.71 -20.41
N LYS A 120 -32.75 -24.08 -20.83
CA LYS A 120 -31.63 -24.80 -21.45
C LYS A 120 -30.29 -24.44 -20.82
N LEU A 121 -29.54 -25.49 -20.44
CA LEU A 121 -28.11 -25.41 -20.15
C LEU A 121 -27.43 -24.73 -21.34
N HIS A 122 -26.77 -23.60 -21.10
CA HIS A 122 -25.85 -23.03 -22.07
C HIS A 122 -24.52 -23.75 -21.94
N ARG A 123 -24.19 -24.57 -22.94
CA ARG A 123 -22.91 -25.27 -23.07
C ARG A 123 -22.07 -24.60 -24.15
N VAL A 124 -20.83 -24.28 -23.84
CA VAL A 124 -19.84 -23.76 -24.80
C VAL A 124 -18.83 -24.88 -25.10
N GLU A 125 -18.42 -25.00 -26.37
CA GLU A 125 -17.44 -26.01 -26.81
C GLU A 125 -16.02 -25.73 -26.29
N ALA A 126 -15.13 -26.72 -26.44
CA ALA A 126 -13.77 -26.70 -25.90
C ALA A 126 -12.95 -25.49 -26.40
N SER A 127 -12.80 -24.49 -25.54
CA SER A 127 -12.20 -23.18 -25.82
C SER A 127 -11.05 -22.87 -24.85
N GLN A 128 -10.11 -22.01 -25.26
CA GLN A 128 -9.11 -21.42 -24.36
C GLN A 128 -9.71 -20.37 -23.41
N THR A 129 -10.99 -20.04 -23.57
CA THR A 129 -11.69 -19.06 -22.74
C THR A 129 -13.07 -19.56 -22.33
N VAL A 130 -13.45 -19.28 -21.10
CA VAL A 130 -14.74 -19.60 -20.48
C VAL A 130 -15.62 -18.36 -20.56
N GLU A 131 -16.75 -18.48 -21.26
CA GLU A 131 -17.75 -17.42 -21.38
C GLU A 131 -19.04 -17.85 -20.67
N PHE A 132 -19.63 -16.93 -19.90
CA PHE A 132 -20.81 -17.19 -19.07
C PHE A 132 -21.57 -15.88 -18.75
N GLY A 133 -22.86 -15.99 -18.43
CA GLY A 133 -23.67 -14.84 -17.97
C GLY A 133 -23.83 -14.84 -16.45
N VAL A 134 -23.55 -13.71 -15.81
CA VAL A 134 -23.77 -13.51 -14.36
C VAL A 134 -25.10 -12.78 -14.14
N PRO A 135 -26.09 -13.37 -13.44
CA PRO A 135 -27.35 -12.69 -13.13
C PRO A 135 -27.14 -11.49 -12.18
N VAL A 136 -27.66 -10.32 -12.54
CA VAL A 136 -27.49 -9.07 -11.77
C VAL A 136 -28.79 -8.69 -11.04
N GLY A 137 -28.85 -9.08 -9.76
CA GLY A 137 -29.98 -8.78 -8.87
C GLY A 137 -31.31 -9.40 -9.32
N GLY A 138 -32.43 -8.84 -8.84
CA GLY A 138 -33.78 -9.30 -9.21
C GLY A 138 -34.27 -8.80 -10.58
N SER A 139 -33.41 -8.19 -11.40
CA SER A 139 -33.79 -7.49 -12.64
C SER A 139 -34.03 -8.41 -13.84
N GLY A 140 -33.56 -9.67 -13.76
CA GLY A 140 -33.51 -10.58 -14.91
C GLY A 140 -32.39 -10.29 -15.93
N LEU A 141 -31.57 -9.26 -15.70
CA LEU A 141 -30.41 -8.96 -16.54
C LEU A 141 -29.24 -9.91 -16.24
N THR A 142 -28.51 -10.29 -17.28
CA THR A 142 -27.29 -11.11 -17.19
C THR A 142 -26.12 -10.36 -17.79
N TYR A 143 -25.06 -10.15 -17.00
CA TYR A 143 -23.84 -9.52 -17.46
C TYR A 143 -22.91 -10.55 -18.11
N PRO A 144 -22.41 -10.35 -19.33
CA PRO A 144 -21.47 -11.28 -19.95
C PRO A 144 -20.11 -11.20 -19.25
N ALA A 145 -19.59 -12.35 -18.84
CA ALA A 145 -18.30 -12.51 -18.19
C ALA A 145 -17.43 -13.52 -18.96
N LYS A 146 -16.13 -13.26 -18.97
CA LYS A 146 -15.13 -14.06 -19.67
C LYS A 146 -13.89 -14.26 -18.80
N MET A 147 -13.37 -15.48 -18.74
CA MET A 147 -12.10 -15.78 -18.07
C MET A 147 -11.24 -16.73 -18.92
N ASP A 148 -9.94 -16.71 -18.70
CA ASP A 148 -8.99 -17.63 -19.33
C ASP A 148 -9.13 -19.07 -18.79
N ALA A 149 -8.92 -20.08 -19.62
CA ALA A 149 -9.09 -21.48 -19.24
C ALA A 149 -8.05 -21.96 -18.20
N VAL A 150 -6.80 -21.47 -18.26
CA VAL A 150 -5.78 -21.75 -17.23
C VAL A 150 -6.21 -21.10 -15.92
N PHE A 151 -6.62 -19.83 -15.93
CA PHE A 151 -7.09 -19.14 -14.72
C PHE A 151 -8.31 -19.82 -14.07
N ALA A 152 -9.27 -20.24 -14.89
CA ALA A 152 -10.45 -20.97 -14.46
C ALA A 152 -10.09 -22.35 -13.86
N ARG A 153 -9.10 -23.03 -14.42
CA ARG A 153 -8.59 -24.32 -13.89
C ARG A 153 -7.81 -24.14 -12.59
N ASP A 154 -7.03 -23.06 -12.50
CA ASP A 154 -6.21 -22.73 -11.33
C ASP A 154 -7.06 -22.38 -10.11
N SER A 155 -8.24 -21.80 -10.35
CA SER A 155 -9.22 -21.38 -9.35
C SER A 155 -10.14 -22.51 -8.84
N CYS A 156 -9.87 -23.78 -9.19
CA CYS A 156 -10.70 -24.90 -8.74
C CYS A 156 -10.55 -25.18 -7.24
N THR A 157 -11.68 -25.30 -6.54
CA THR A 157 -11.75 -25.54 -5.07
C THR A 157 -12.26 -26.94 -4.69
N CYS A 158 -12.34 -27.86 -5.66
CA CYS A 158 -12.79 -29.23 -5.42
C CYS A 158 -11.83 -30.00 -4.49
N PRO A 159 -12.28 -31.10 -3.82
CA PRO A 159 -11.46 -31.88 -2.89
C PRO A 159 -10.11 -32.38 -3.44
N ILE A 160 -10.00 -32.54 -4.76
CA ILE A 160 -8.78 -33.00 -5.45
C ILE A 160 -7.82 -31.82 -5.70
N CYS A 161 -8.35 -30.62 -5.92
CA CYS A 161 -7.59 -29.41 -6.20
C CYS A 161 -7.16 -28.66 -4.93
N VAL A 162 -8.00 -28.69 -3.89
CA VAL A 162 -7.78 -28.05 -2.59
C VAL A 162 -8.11 -29.05 -1.49
N ASP A 163 -7.15 -29.25 -0.60
CA ASP A 163 -7.26 -30.19 0.51
C ASP A 163 -8.41 -29.82 1.46
N PRO A 164 -9.39 -30.72 1.72
CA PRO A 164 -10.54 -30.39 2.57
C PRO A 164 -10.19 -29.99 4.01
N SER A 165 -9.04 -30.44 4.53
CA SER A 165 -8.62 -30.18 5.91
C SER A 165 -7.77 -28.92 6.05
N SER A 166 -6.65 -28.84 5.32
CA SER A 166 -5.69 -27.73 5.38
C SER A 166 -6.07 -26.53 4.53
N LYS A 167 -7.07 -26.70 3.64
CA LYS A 167 -7.52 -25.70 2.65
C LYS A 167 -6.40 -25.24 1.70
N GLN A 168 -5.33 -26.02 1.57
CA GLN A 168 -4.20 -25.74 0.69
C GLN A 168 -4.37 -26.36 -0.69
N LYS A 169 -3.82 -25.68 -1.71
CA LYS A 169 -3.83 -26.13 -3.10
C LYS A 169 -2.91 -27.35 -3.29
N GLN A 170 -3.40 -28.38 -3.98
CA GLN A 170 -2.72 -29.66 -4.17
C GLN A 170 -1.93 -29.78 -5.49
N PHE A 171 -1.84 -28.70 -6.27
CA PHE A 171 -1.13 -28.66 -7.56
C PHE A 171 -0.48 -27.28 -7.80
N GLN A 172 0.55 -27.22 -8.64
CA GLN A 172 1.19 -25.96 -9.03
C GLN A 172 0.46 -25.37 -10.24
N THR A 173 0.40 -24.03 -10.33
CA THR A 173 -0.17 -23.34 -11.50
C THR A 173 0.54 -23.71 -12.81
N SER A 174 1.83 -24.08 -12.75
CA SER A 174 2.63 -24.58 -13.87
C SER A 174 2.29 -26.01 -14.32
N ASP A 175 1.54 -26.77 -13.51
CA ASP A 175 1.14 -28.15 -13.86
C ASP A 175 -0.05 -28.14 -14.84
N ILE A 176 -0.74 -27.01 -15.00
CA ILE A 176 -1.80 -26.80 -15.99
C ILE A 176 -1.19 -26.72 -17.39
N PRO A 177 -1.59 -27.60 -18.33
CA PRO A 177 -1.11 -27.53 -19.71
C PRO A 177 -1.51 -26.23 -20.40
N ALA A 178 -0.58 -25.61 -21.14
CA ALA A 178 -0.84 -24.36 -21.85
C ALA A 178 -1.86 -24.49 -23.01
N ASP A 179 -2.16 -25.73 -23.43
CA ASP A 179 -3.16 -26.09 -24.41
C ASP A 179 -4.47 -26.62 -23.80
N ILE A 180 -4.65 -26.48 -22.48
CA ILE A 180 -5.90 -26.81 -21.79
C ILE A 180 -7.08 -26.08 -22.43
N LYS A 181 -8.22 -26.77 -22.54
CA LYS A 181 -9.48 -26.18 -23.02
C LYS A 181 -10.62 -26.46 -22.08
N ALA A 182 -11.37 -25.41 -21.79
CA ALA A 182 -12.59 -25.47 -21.01
C ALA A 182 -13.80 -25.79 -21.90
N THR A 183 -14.65 -26.71 -21.46
CA THR A 183 -16.04 -26.86 -21.90
C THR A 183 -16.92 -26.46 -20.72
N SER A 184 -17.53 -25.28 -20.79
CA SER A 184 -18.35 -24.73 -19.70
C SER A 184 -19.83 -25.08 -19.86
N THR A 185 -20.54 -25.14 -18.74
CA THR A 185 -21.98 -25.34 -18.67
C THR A 185 -22.53 -24.51 -17.51
N LEU A 186 -23.49 -23.62 -17.80
CA LEU A 186 -24.17 -22.82 -16.80
C LEU A 186 -25.54 -23.41 -16.47
N ASP A 187 -25.76 -23.73 -15.19
CA ASP A 187 -27.09 -24.00 -14.61
C ASP A 187 -27.69 -22.68 -14.10
N PRO A 188 -28.69 -22.09 -14.79
CA PRO A 188 -29.26 -20.80 -14.42
C PRO A 188 -30.18 -20.88 -13.18
N GLU A 189 -30.73 -22.06 -12.85
CA GLU A 189 -31.63 -22.24 -11.70
C GLU A 189 -30.82 -22.41 -10.41
N LYS A 190 -29.74 -23.21 -10.46
CA LYS A 190 -28.81 -23.34 -9.33
C LYS A 190 -27.81 -22.19 -9.21
N GLN A 191 -27.68 -21.36 -10.25
CA GLN A 191 -26.65 -20.35 -10.42
C GLN A 191 -25.24 -20.94 -10.25
N THR A 192 -24.97 -22.04 -10.96
CA THR A 192 -23.69 -22.77 -10.85
C THR A 192 -23.04 -22.90 -12.22
N LEU A 193 -21.78 -22.50 -12.33
CA LEU A 193 -20.96 -22.70 -13.51
C LEU A 193 -20.11 -23.95 -13.31
N GLU A 194 -20.34 -24.98 -14.14
CA GLU A 194 -19.51 -26.17 -14.22
C GLU A 194 -18.56 -26.09 -15.41
N ILE A 195 -17.33 -26.60 -15.26
CA ILE A 195 -16.33 -26.61 -16.33
C ILE A 195 -15.64 -27.97 -16.35
N THR A 196 -15.64 -28.60 -17.52
CA THR A 196 -14.88 -29.83 -17.83
C THR A 196 -13.68 -29.51 -18.71
N TRP A 197 -12.63 -30.31 -18.61
CA TRP A 197 -11.30 -30.00 -19.11
C TRP A 197 -10.86 -30.96 -20.22
N THR A 198 -10.44 -30.41 -21.37
CA THR A 198 -9.63 -31.13 -22.37
C THR A 198 -8.17 -30.80 -22.11
N ASN A 199 -7.30 -31.81 -22.08
CA ASN A 199 -5.88 -31.68 -21.73
C ASN A 199 -5.69 -31.03 -20.34
N ASP A 200 -6.34 -31.62 -19.32
CA ASP A 200 -6.14 -31.26 -17.91
C ASP A 200 -4.76 -31.72 -17.39
N ILE A 201 -4.41 -31.30 -16.18
CA ILE A 201 -3.20 -31.65 -15.43
C ILE A 201 -2.96 -33.18 -15.48
N PRO A 202 -1.79 -33.65 -15.94
CA PRO A 202 -1.46 -35.07 -15.98
C PRO A 202 -1.62 -35.74 -14.60
N GLY A 203 -2.47 -36.78 -14.55
CA GLY A 203 -2.79 -37.53 -13.33
C GLY A 203 -4.12 -37.17 -12.68
N PHE A 204 -4.77 -36.07 -13.08
CA PHE A 204 -6.15 -35.79 -12.64
C PHE A 204 -7.17 -36.72 -13.36
N PRO A 205 -8.34 -36.98 -12.75
CA PRO A 205 -9.42 -37.73 -13.40
C PRO A 205 -9.89 -37.08 -14.70
N LYS A 206 -10.25 -37.88 -15.71
CA LYS A 206 -10.72 -37.37 -17.02
C LYS A 206 -12.08 -36.67 -16.95
N ASP A 207 -12.83 -36.98 -15.90
CA ASP A 207 -14.12 -36.44 -15.51
C ASP A 207 -14.01 -35.37 -14.41
N HIS A 208 -12.81 -34.82 -14.18
CA HIS A 208 -12.61 -33.70 -13.26
C HIS A 208 -13.44 -32.47 -13.68
N VAL A 209 -14.20 -31.93 -12.73
CA VAL A 209 -15.08 -30.77 -12.90
C VAL A 209 -14.68 -29.65 -11.93
N THR A 210 -14.44 -28.46 -12.48
CA THR A 210 -14.40 -27.22 -11.69
C THR A 210 -15.82 -26.66 -11.55
N ARG A 211 -16.17 -26.17 -10.35
CA ARG A 211 -17.47 -25.55 -10.09
C ARG A 211 -17.32 -24.18 -9.44
N PHE A 212 -18.15 -23.22 -9.84
CA PHE A 212 -18.28 -21.92 -9.19
C PHE A 212 -19.75 -21.67 -8.82
N ASP A 213 -20.00 -21.31 -7.55
CA ASP A 213 -21.30 -20.82 -7.08
C ASP A 213 -21.41 -19.33 -7.41
N LEU A 214 -22.32 -18.95 -8.32
CA LEU A 214 -22.52 -17.58 -8.78
C LEU A 214 -23.55 -16.81 -7.93
N LYS A 215 -24.05 -17.40 -6.84
CA LYS A 215 -24.97 -16.72 -5.91
C LYS A 215 -24.27 -15.51 -5.26
N PRO A 216 -24.95 -14.37 -5.08
CA PRO A 216 -24.37 -13.21 -4.41
C PRO A 216 -23.79 -13.50 -3.01
N ALA A 217 -24.36 -14.47 -2.27
CA ALA A 217 -23.88 -14.92 -0.97
C ALA A 217 -22.67 -15.89 -1.01
N ALA A 218 -22.25 -16.35 -2.20
CA ALA A 218 -21.00 -17.10 -2.39
C ALA A 218 -19.87 -16.19 -2.92
N VAL A 219 -20.22 -15.09 -3.57
CA VAL A 219 -19.29 -14.05 -4.08
C VAL A 219 -18.69 -13.20 -2.95
N THR A 220 -19.10 -13.42 -1.69
CA THR A 220 -18.63 -12.71 -0.48
C THR A 220 -17.25 -13.16 0.05
N CYS A 221 -16.47 -13.92 -0.72
CA CYS A 221 -15.09 -14.29 -0.37
C CYS A 221 -14.16 -13.06 -0.29
N ARG A 222 -14.13 -12.40 0.87
CA ARG A 222 -13.35 -11.18 1.13
C ARG A 222 -11.87 -11.45 1.41
N ASP A 223 -11.48 -12.71 1.64
CA ASP A 223 -10.08 -13.14 1.78
C ASP A 223 -9.23 -12.84 0.54
N ALA A 224 -9.88 -12.69 -0.62
CA ALA A 224 -9.25 -12.36 -1.89
C ALA A 224 -8.72 -10.91 -1.95
N GLU A 225 -8.88 -10.12 -0.89
CA GLU A 225 -8.28 -8.80 -0.72
C GLU A 225 -7.57 -8.66 0.63
N TYR A 226 -6.26 -8.94 0.69
CA TYR A 226 -5.38 -8.26 1.65
C TYR A 226 -5.30 -6.78 1.27
N HIS A 227 -6.33 -6.01 1.62
CA HIS A 227 -6.31 -4.58 1.35
C HIS A 227 -5.24 -3.91 2.22
N PRO A 228 -4.26 -3.17 1.69
CA PRO A 228 -3.17 -2.57 2.47
C PRO A 228 -3.62 -1.44 3.41
N LEU A 229 -4.94 -1.22 3.51
CA LEU A 229 -5.63 -0.23 4.34
C LEU A 229 -6.80 -0.87 5.13
N GLU A 230 -6.78 -2.18 5.37
CA GLU A 230 -7.78 -2.78 6.29
C GLU A 230 -7.62 -2.21 7.72
N PRO A 231 -8.72 -2.18 8.51
CA PRO A 231 -10.10 -2.25 8.06
C PRO A 231 -10.47 -0.99 7.25
N LYS A 232 -11.32 -1.16 6.23
CA LYS A 232 -11.58 -0.16 5.16
C LYS A 232 -12.14 1.20 5.63
N ASN A 233 -12.47 1.34 6.92
CA ASN A 233 -13.07 2.52 7.55
C ASN A 233 -12.05 3.38 8.35
N ARG A 234 -10.81 3.56 7.88
CA ARG A 234 -9.82 4.44 8.54
C ARG A 234 -10.34 5.89 8.57
N LEU A 235 -10.70 6.41 9.74
CA LEU A 235 -11.17 7.79 9.93
C LEU A 235 -10.09 8.61 10.61
N VAL A 236 -9.67 9.71 9.96
CA VAL A 236 -8.71 10.64 10.54
C VAL A 236 -9.31 11.49 11.65
N TRP A 237 -8.47 11.95 12.58
CA TRP A 237 -8.92 12.70 13.76
C TRP A 237 -8.00 13.85 14.16
N ASP A 238 -8.62 14.87 14.75
CA ASP A 238 -7.99 15.89 15.57
C ASP A 238 -8.19 15.57 17.07
N SER A 239 -7.61 16.39 17.94
CA SER A 239 -7.67 16.23 19.41
C SER A 239 -9.10 16.20 19.96
N LYS A 240 -10.01 17.01 19.38
CA LYS A 240 -11.42 17.04 19.77
C LYS A 240 -12.12 15.75 19.36
N THR A 241 -11.94 15.32 18.12
CA THR A 241 -12.56 14.11 17.57
C THR A 241 -12.13 12.87 18.34
N ILE A 242 -10.84 12.72 18.63
CA ILE A 242 -10.37 11.54 19.37
C ILE A 242 -10.78 11.61 20.85
N ALA A 243 -10.81 12.78 21.48
CA ALA A 243 -11.31 12.91 22.86
C ALA A 243 -12.78 12.48 22.98
N GLU A 244 -13.61 12.68 21.95
CA GLU A 244 -15.01 12.24 21.91
C GLU A 244 -15.19 10.78 21.49
N LYS A 245 -14.42 10.29 20.50
CA LYS A 245 -14.64 8.98 19.85
C LYS A 245 -13.76 7.84 20.37
N ASN A 246 -12.73 8.13 21.15
CA ASN A 246 -11.83 7.12 21.72
C ASN A 246 -12.53 6.21 22.74
N LYS A 247 -12.02 4.98 22.90
CA LYS A 247 -12.61 3.94 23.74
C LYS A 247 -11.74 3.64 24.96
N TRP A 248 -12.40 3.44 26.09
CA TRP A 248 -11.82 3.06 27.37
C TRP A 248 -12.48 1.75 27.80
N ILE A 249 -11.72 0.66 27.76
CA ILE A 249 -12.27 -0.70 27.82
C ILE A 249 -11.75 -1.40 29.08
N PRO A 250 -12.60 -1.83 30.02
CA PRO A 250 -12.15 -2.56 31.20
C PRO A 250 -11.42 -3.84 30.80
N PHE A 251 -10.22 -4.06 31.36
CA PHE A 251 -9.37 -5.22 31.09
C PHE A 251 -10.16 -6.53 31.18
N ASP A 252 -11.00 -6.67 32.19
CA ASP A 252 -11.75 -7.90 32.45
C ASP A 252 -12.82 -8.18 31.37
N ARG A 253 -13.38 -7.14 30.75
CA ARG A 253 -14.26 -7.25 29.57
C ARG A 253 -13.43 -7.59 28.33
N TYR A 254 -12.36 -6.83 28.07
CA TYR A 254 -11.41 -7.10 26.99
C TYR A 254 -10.91 -8.55 27.02
N MET A 255 -10.63 -9.10 28.20
CA MET A 255 -10.06 -10.44 28.41
C MET A 255 -11.07 -11.61 28.39
N LYS A 256 -12.38 -11.36 28.50
CA LYS A 256 -13.41 -12.43 28.55
C LYS A 256 -14.38 -12.44 27.37
N ASP A 257 -14.54 -11.34 26.68
CA ASP A 257 -15.57 -11.14 25.66
C ASP A 257 -14.90 -10.99 24.27
N ASP A 258 -15.41 -11.72 23.26
CA ASP A 258 -14.88 -11.68 21.89
C ASP A 258 -15.50 -10.55 21.06
N ASP A 259 -16.71 -10.10 21.39
CA ASP A 259 -17.36 -8.97 20.71
C ASP A 259 -16.71 -7.66 21.16
N VAL A 260 -16.36 -7.54 22.44
CA VAL A 260 -15.55 -6.42 22.97
C VAL A 260 -14.15 -6.43 22.36
N LEU A 261 -13.53 -7.60 22.18
CA LEU A 261 -12.25 -7.69 21.47
C LEU A 261 -12.40 -7.24 20.01
N HIS A 262 -13.47 -7.67 19.31
CA HIS A 262 -13.76 -7.23 17.95
C HIS A 262 -13.89 -5.70 17.86
N GLU A 263 -14.70 -5.08 18.73
CA GLU A 263 -14.83 -3.63 18.83
C GLU A 263 -13.48 -2.94 19.11
N THR A 264 -12.64 -3.55 19.95
CA THR A 264 -11.29 -3.03 20.23
C THR A 264 -10.39 -3.04 18.99
N LEU A 265 -10.43 -4.11 18.20
CA LEU A 265 -9.64 -4.22 16.96
C LEU A 265 -10.21 -3.31 15.85
N GLU A 266 -11.54 -3.17 15.75
CA GLU A 266 -12.16 -2.17 14.86
C GLU A 266 -11.77 -0.74 15.25
N GLN A 267 -11.79 -0.39 16.54
CA GLN A 267 -11.35 0.91 17.04
C GLN A 267 -9.88 1.18 16.69
N LEU A 268 -9.00 0.18 16.87
CA LEU A 268 -7.60 0.27 16.49
C LEU A 268 -7.41 0.46 14.99
N GLY A 269 -8.12 -0.27 14.14
CA GLY A 269 -8.03 -0.04 12.70
C GLY A 269 -8.61 1.30 12.25
N ARG A 270 -9.76 1.68 12.83
CA ARG A 270 -10.53 2.90 12.49
C ARG A 270 -9.82 4.18 12.92
N TYR A 271 -9.35 4.25 14.16
CA TYR A 271 -8.73 5.45 14.75
C TYR A 271 -7.25 5.27 15.13
N GLY A 272 -6.73 4.05 15.25
CA GLY A 272 -5.32 3.81 15.59
C GLY A 272 -5.00 3.93 17.08
N LEU A 273 -5.99 4.13 17.96
CA LEU A 273 -5.79 4.38 19.39
C LEU A 273 -6.96 3.83 20.23
N VAL A 274 -6.64 3.13 21.32
CA VAL A 274 -7.57 2.65 22.35
C VAL A 274 -6.86 2.53 23.71
N PHE A 275 -7.63 2.62 24.80
CA PHE A 275 -7.12 2.46 26.16
C PHE A 275 -7.86 1.33 26.87
N LEU A 276 -7.10 0.51 27.61
CA LEU A 276 -7.63 -0.44 28.58
C LEU A 276 -7.51 0.14 29.99
N THR A 277 -8.54 -0.05 30.81
CA THR A 277 -8.56 0.31 32.24
C THR A 277 -8.50 -0.94 33.12
N ASP A 278 -8.21 -0.76 34.40
CA ASP A 278 -8.30 -1.82 35.41
C ASP A 278 -7.40 -3.05 35.12
N VAL A 279 -6.29 -2.81 34.40
CA VAL A 279 -5.28 -3.80 34.07
C VAL A 279 -4.53 -4.19 35.37
N PRO A 280 -4.37 -5.48 35.69
CA PRO A 280 -3.72 -5.90 36.93
C PRO A 280 -2.27 -5.41 37.06
N ASP A 281 -1.85 -5.05 38.28
CA ASP A 281 -0.46 -4.71 38.63
C ASP A 281 0.45 -5.95 38.53
N SER A 282 0.83 -6.30 37.31
CA SER A 282 1.69 -7.43 37.00
C SER A 282 2.48 -7.14 35.73
N GLU A 283 3.77 -7.48 35.75
CA GLU A 283 4.62 -7.45 34.57
C GLU A 283 4.14 -8.36 33.44
N LYS A 284 3.33 -9.38 33.73
CA LYS A 284 2.76 -10.27 32.72
C LYS A 284 1.48 -9.73 32.06
N SER A 285 0.87 -8.69 32.60
CA SER A 285 -0.42 -8.17 32.10
C SER A 285 -0.35 -7.76 30.63
N VAL A 286 0.75 -7.14 30.18
CA VAL A 286 0.90 -6.74 28.77
C VAL A 286 1.03 -7.95 27.83
N GLU A 287 1.64 -9.05 28.27
CA GLU A 287 1.69 -10.31 27.51
C GLU A 287 0.31 -10.97 27.44
N HIS A 288 -0.45 -10.94 28.54
CA HIS A 288 -1.83 -11.44 28.57
C HIS A 288 -2.75 -10.64 27.65
N ILE A 289 -2.61 -9.30 27.59
CA ILE A 289 -3.35 -8.45 26.65
C ILE A 289 -3.04 -8.88 25.21
N VAL A 290 -1.76 -8.96 24.82
CA VAL A 290 -1.40 -9.38 23.46
C VAL A 290 -1.92 -10.79 23.15
N SER A 291 -1.96 -11.71 24.11
CA SER A 291 -2.43 -13.09 23.86
C SER A 291 -3.89 -13.21 23.39
N ARG A 292 -4.74 -12.20 23.61
CA ARG A 292 -6.10 -12.15 23.01
C ARG A 292 -6.10 -11.71 21.54
N ILE A 293 -5.08 -10.98 21.11
CA ILE A 293 -4.83 -10.64 19.70
C ILE A 293 -4.11 -11.81 19.02
N GLY A 294 -3.00 -12.27 19.59
CA GLY A 294 -2.20 -13.38 19.08
C GLY A 294 -0.78 -13.39 19.64
N LEU A 295 0.22 -13.37 18.75
CA LEU A 295 1.63 -13.48 19.10
C LEU A 295 2.26 -12.11 19.40
N LEU A 296 3.13 -12.07 20.42
CA LEU A 296 4.04 -10.95 20.65
C LEU A 296 5.14 -10.93 19.59
N LYS A 297 5.50 -9.73 19.13
CA LYS A 297 6.70 -9.51 18.32
C LYS A 297 7.92 -9.33 19.22
N ASP A 298 8.71 -10.39 19.36
CA ASP A 298 10.02 -10.33 20.00
C ASP A 298 10.99 -9.42 19.21
N THR A 299 11.80 -8.64 19.92
CA THR A 299 12.79 -7.72 19.32
C THR A 299 14.13 -7.80 20.05
N PHE A 300 15.13 -7.03 19.62
CA PHE A 300 16.41 -6.94 20.36
C PHE A 300 16.29 -6.23 21.73
N TYR A 301 15.14 -5.60 22.04
CA TYR A 301 14.81 -5.15 23.39
C TYR A 301 14.19 -6.27 24.26
N GLY A 302 13.93 -7.45 23.68
CA GLY A 302 13.24 -8.57 24.31
C GLY A 302 11.81 -8.77 23.79
N ARG A 303 11.10 -9.67 24.45
CA ARG A 303 9.67 -9.97 24.26
C ARG A 303 8.76 -8.87 24.81
N THR A 304 9.11 -8.39 26.00
CA THR A 304 8.59 -7.16 26.61
C THR A 304 9.78 -6.36 27.13
N TRP A 305 9.61 -5.05 27.34
CA TRP A 305 10.66 -4.16 27.83
C TRP A 305 10.12 -3.11 28.80
N ASP A 306 10.99 -2.57 29.63
CA ASP A 306 10.62 -1.63 30.69
C ASP A 306 11.03 -0.19 30.35
N VAL A 307 10.05 0.71 30.31
CA VAL A 307 10.27 2.16 30.19
C VAL A 307 10.38 2.75 31.59
N LYS A 308 11.59 2.67 32.15
CA LYS A 308 12.02 3.31 33.40
C LYS A 308 13.10 4.36 33.10
N SER A 309 13.24 5.38 33.94
CA SER A 309 14.42 6.26 33.88
C SER A 309 15.64 5.51 34.44
N VAL A 310 16.72 5.40 33.67
CA VAL A 310 17.96 4.74 34.12
C VAL A 310 19.20 5.57 33.79
N PRO A 311 20.25 5.56 34.63
CA PRO A 311 21.55 6.11 34.27
C PRO A 311 22.13 5.42 33.03
N ASN A 312 22.81 6.18 32.16
CA ASN A 312 23.42 5.67 30.92
C ASN A 312 22.44 4.92 30.00
N ALA A 313 21.25 5.48 29.81
CA ALA A 313 20.17 4.96 28.98
C ALA A 313 20.62 4.55 27.55
N LYS A 314 20.36 3.29 27.17
CA LYS A 314 20.70 2.73 25.84
C LYS A 314 19.76 3.19 24.71
N ASN A 315 18.64 3.82 25.06
CA ASN A 315 17.64 4.43 24.19
C ASN A 315 17.09 5.67 24.93
N ILE A 316 16.83 6.76 24.21
CA ILE A 316 16.29 8.03 24.75
C ILE A 316 14.96 7.83 25.51
N ALA A 317 14.16 6.81 25.18
CA ALA A 317 12.95 6.42 25.91
C ALA A 317 13.19 6.15 27.41
N TYR A 318 14.39 5.67 27.78
CA TYR A 318 14.78 5.38 29.16
C TYR A 318 15.42 6.58 29.88
N THR A 319 15.24 7.80 29.35
CA THR A 319 15.61 9.07 30.00
C THR A 319 14.38 9.80 30.56
N HIS A 320 14.59 10.84 31.38
CA HIS A 320 13.51 11.70 31.90
C HIS A 320 13.18 12.91 31.00
N GLN A 321 13.91 13.10 29.91
CA GLN A 321 13.79 14.27 29.01
C GLN A 321 12.49 14.22 28.18
N TYR A 322 12.16 15.32 27.50
CA TYR A 322 11.10 15.30 26.48
C TYR A 322 11.45 14.33 25.37
N LEU A 323 10.50 13.48 24.97
CA LEU A 323 10.62 12.64 23.78
C LEU A 323 9.56 13.08 22.77
N GLY A 324 10.01 13.67 21.66
CA GLY A 324 9.16 14.21 20.60
C GLY A 324 8.37 13.15 19.84
N LEU A 325 7.45 13.59 18.98
CA LEU A 325 6.56 12.71 18.22
C LEU A 325 7.36 11.73 17.34
N HIS A 326 7.12 10.43 17.53
CA HIS A 326 7.83 9.38 16.84
C HIS A 326 7.00 8.09 16.69
N MET A 327 7.61 7.12 16.02
CA MET A 327 7.16 5.74 15.87
C MET A 327 8.34 4.84 16.23
N ASP A 328 8.08 3.73 16.90
CA ASP A 328 9.16 2.85 17.35
C ASP A 328 9.66 1.94 16.22
N LEU A 329 10.97 1.67 16.27
CA LEU A 329 11.69 0.72 15.41
C LEU A 329 11.68 1.01 13.89
N MET A 330 11.56 2.25 13.43
CA MET A 330 11.61 2.57 11.98
C MET A 330 12.87 2.06 11.25
N TYR A 331 13.95 1.78 11.99
CA TYR A 331 15.21 1.20 11.52
C TYR A 331 15.22 -0.34 11.32
N VAL A 332 14.15 -1.08 11.62
CA VAL A 332 14.05 -2.53 11.33
C VAL A 332 13.25 -2.81 10.04
N THR A 333 13.35 -4.01 9.45
CA THR A 333 12.68 -4.35 8.17
C THR A 333 11.15 -4.31 8.27
N ASN A 334 10.56 -4.98 9.28
CA ASN A 334 9.14 -4.90 9.60
C ASN A 334 8.97 -4.17 10.96
N PRO A 335 8.74 -2.85 10.97
CA PRO A 335 8.42 -2.14 12.19
C PRO A 335 7.10 -2.68 12.77
N PRO A 336 6.93 -2.71 14.09
CA PRO A 336 5.74 -3.26 14.71
C PRO A 336 4.50 -2.46 14.30
N HIS A 337 3.39 -3.16 14.09
CA HIS A 337 2.11 -2.56 13.74
C HIS A 337 1.45 -1.95 14.97
N LEU A 338 1.27 -2.75 16.04
CA LEU A 338 0.77 -2.24 17.31
C LEU A 338 1.90 -2.10 18.32
N GLN A 339 1.82 -1.05 19.12
CA GLN A 339 2.60 -0.85 20.33
C GLN A 339 1.65 -0.75 21.53
N LEU A 340 1.99 -1.46 22.60
CA LEU A 340 1.27 -1.46 23.86
C LEU A 340 2.17 -0.84 24.93
N LEU A 341 1.61 0.00 25.80
CA LEU A 341 2.31 0.54 26.97
C LEU A 341 1.40 0.44 28.20
N HIS A 342 1.66 -0.55 29.05
CA HIS A 342 0.96 -0.76 30.33
C HIS A 342 1.64 0.03 31.45
N SER A 343 0.88 0.87 32.15
CA SER A 343 1.37 1.68 33.27
C SER A 343 1.32 0.91 34.58
N LEU A 344 2.49 0.44 35.02
CA LEU A 344 2.65 -0.17 36.33
C LEU A 344 2.82 0.92 37.41
N ARG A 345 3.59 1.98 37.13
CA ARG A 345 3.84 3.06 38.09
C ARG A 345 3.72 4.44 37.44
N ALA A 346 2.98 5.34 38.08
CA ALA A 346 2.65 6.66 37.54
C ALA A 346 2.84 7.80 38.58
N ARG A 347 3.78 7.65 39.52
CA ARG A 347 3.88 8.47 40.74
C ARG A 347 4.75 9.73 40.58
N SER A 348 5.55 9.82 39.53
CA SER A 348 6.34 11.02 39.22
C SER A 348 5.46 12.21 38.76
N PRO A 349 5.79 13.46 39.11
CA PRO A 349 5.20 14.64 38.47
C PRO A 349 5.55 14.75 36.98
N GLY A 350 4.57 15.12 36.14
CA GLY A 350 4.72 15.26 34.69
C GLY A 350 4.59 13.95 33.92
N GLY A 351 5.24 13.87 32.75
CA GLY A 351 5.35 12.61 32.00
C GLY A 351 4.09 12.14 31.27
N SER A 352 3.13 13.05 30.99
CA SER A 352 1.97 12.80 30.14
C SER A 352 2.38 12.20 28.79
N SER A 353 1.58 11.26 28.30
CA SER A 353 1.68 10.73 26.94
C SER A 353 0.94 11.66 25.98
N ILE A 354 1.47 11.86 24.78
CA ILE A 354 0.89 12.70 23.73
C ILE A 354 0.73 11.84 22.49
N PHE A 355 -0.39 11.96 21.79
CA PHE A 355 -0.72 11.22 20.57
C PHE A 355 -1.14 12.18 19.45
N SER A 356 -0.81 11.86 18.20
CA SER A 356 -1.24 12.62 17.02
C SER A 356 -1.48 11.71 15.80
N ASP A 357 -2.57 11.94 15.07
CA ASP A 357 -2.87 11.20 13.84
C ASP A 357 -2.04 11.72 12.67
N SER A 358 -1.00 10.98 12.30
CA SER A 358 -0.14 11.40 11.20
C SER A 358 -0.80 11.22 9.81
N LEU A 359 -1.90 10.47 9.70
CA LEU A 359 -2.73 10.46 8.49
C LEU A 359 -3.52 11.77 8.32
N HIS A 360 -4.02 12.35 9.42
CA HIS A 360 -4.72 13.65 9.38
C HIS A 360 -3.78 14.71 8.80
N ALA A 361 -2.57 14.81 9.35
CA ALA A 361 -1.53 15.69 8.84
C ALA A 361 -1.10 15.39 7.40
N ALA A 362 -1.06 14.11 6.99
CA ALA A 362 -0.66 13.74 5.64
C ALA A 362 -1.72 14.09 4.58
N PHE A 363 -3.01 13.88 4.85
CA PHE A 363 -4.09 14.31 3.93
C PHE A 363 -4.22 15.84 3.91
N GLU A 364 -4.06 16.52 5.05
CA GLU A 364 -4.04 17.98 5.07
C GLU A 364 -2.85 18.54 4.27
N LEU A 365 -1.67 17.89 4.34
CA LEU A 365 -0.54 18.23 3.49
C LEU A 365 -0.81 17.96 2.00
N GLU A 366 -1.42 16.81 1.66
CA GLU A 366 -1.82 16.50 0.27
C GLU A 366 -2.73 17.58 -0.33
N ARG A 367 -3.68 18.06 0.48
CA ARG A 367 -4.67 19.10 0.13
C ARG A 367 -4.08 20.50 0.07
N THR A 368 -3.10 20.84 0.90
CA THR A 368 -2.58 22.22 1.06
C THR A 368 -1.24 22.47 0.37
N ASP A 369 -0.41 21.45 0.18
CA ASP A 369 0.86 21.52 -0.54
C ASP A 369 1.23 20.15 -1.14
N ARG A 370 0.71 19.91 -2.35
CA ARG A 370 0.99 18.70 -3.12
C ARG A 370 2.49 18.47 -3.35
N ALA A 371 3.29 19.52 -3.54
CA ALA A 371 4.72 19.39 -3.77
C ALA A 371 5.48 18.94 -2.52
N ALA A 372 5.05 19.36 -1.32
CA ALA A 372 5.55 18.82 -0.07
C ALA A 372 5.11 17.37 0.16
N PHE A 373 3.86 17.04 -0.14
CA PHE A 373 3.36 15.65 -0.08
C PHE A 373 4.18 14.72 -0.99
N ASP A 374 4.35 15.09 -2.26
CA ASP A 374 5.13 14.31 -3.25
C ASP A 374 6.62 14.19 -2.85
N ALA A 375 7.18 15.18 -2.15
CA ALA A 375 8.53 15.08 -1.59
C ALA A 375 8.61 14.04 -0.45
N LEU A 376 7.59 13.97 0.43
CA LEU A 376 7.54 13.02 1.53
C LEU A 376 7.20 11.58 1.10
N THR A 377 6.56 11.39 -0.05
CA THR A 377 6.32 10.05 -0.64
C THR A 377 7.51 9.52 -1.45
N SER A 378 8.34 10.40 -2.02
CA SER A 378 9.39 10.02 -2.99
C SER A 378 10.84 10.16 -2.50
N ILE A 379 11.10 10.84 -1.38
CA ILE A 379 12.45 11.03 -0.83
C ILE A 379 12.60 10.23 0.48
N PRO A 380 13.37 9.12 0.48
CA PRO A 380 13.54 8.31 1.68
C PRO A 380 14.36 8.99 2.77
N VAL A 381 13.85 8.94 4.00
CA VAL A 381 14.53 9.33 5.23
C VAL A 381 15.27 8.10 5.80
N PRO A 382 16.56 8.20 6.17
CA PRO A 382 17.26 7.13 6.85
C PRO A 382 16.94 7.12 8.35
N PHE A 383 16.81 5.92 8.91
CA PHE A 383 16.64 5.64 10.34
C PHE A 383 17.71 4.63 10.76
N HIS A 384 18.25 4.77 11.98
CA HIS A 384 19.28 3.86 12.45
C HIS A 384 19.27 3.61 13.96
N TYR A 385 19.86 2.48 14.35
CA TYR A 385 20.23 2.18 15.73
C TYR A 385 21.58 1.48 15.72
N LYS A 386 22.61 2.09 16.32
CA LYS A 386 23.95 1.50 16.43
C LYS A 386 24.46 1.67 17.86
N ASN A 387 23.99 0.80 18.74
CA ASN A 387 24.31 0.78 20.16
C ASN A 387 24.13 -0.65 20.71
N ASP A 388 24.64 -0.95 21.91
CA ASP A 388 24.43 -2.20 22.64
C ASP A 388 24.69 -3.50 21.84
N ASN A 389 25.78 -3.50 21.05
CA ASN A 389 26.15 -4.58 20.11
C ASN A 389 25.14 -4.85 18.98
N GLN A 390 24.17 -3.95 18.76
CA GLN A 390 23.21 -3.99 17.66
C GLN A 390 23.53 -2.96 16.57
N SER A 391 23.13 -3.23 15.34
CA SER A 391 23.32 -2.34 14.19
C SER A 391 22.20 -2.48 13.17
N TYR A 392 21.23 -1.57 13.22
CA TYR A 392 20.07 -1.49 12.33
C TYR A 392 20.09 -0.21 11.49
N ALA A 393 19.62 -0.31 10.25
CA ALA A 393 19.56 0.78 9.29
C ALA A 393 18.47 0.52 8.25
N LYS A 394 17.58 1.50 8.01
CA LYS A 394 16.59 1.48 6.92
C LYS A 394 16.36 2.88 6.35
N TRP A 395 15.91 2.92 5.10
CA TRP A 395 15.48 4.13 4.41
C TRP A 395 13.99 3.98 4.11
N ARG A 396 13.18 4.99 4.44
CA ARG A 396 11.72 4.95 4.24
C ARG A 396 11.20 6.34 3.85
N PRO A 397 10.32 6.47 2.84
CA PRO A 397 9.60 7.72 2.64
C PRO A 397 8.75 8.03 3.87
N THR A 398 8.59 9.30 4.23
CA THR A 398 7.78 9.69 5.40
C THR A 398 6.31 9.31 5.22
N ILE A 399 5.80 9.41 3.99
CA ILE A 399 4.46 8.95 3.62
C ILE A 399 4.62 7.74 2.70
N GLU A 400 4.36 6.54 3.20
CA GLU A 400 4.37 5.33 2.38
C GLU A 400 2.97 5.15 1.78
N LEU A 401 2.85 5.41 0.48
CA LEU A 401 1.65 5.06 -0.26
C LEU A 401 1.50 3.53 -0.29
N ALA A 402 0.26 3.03 -0.36
CA ALA A 402 0.09 1.65 -0.78
C ALA A 402 0.64 1.50 -2.21
N THR A 403 1.03 0.31 -2.64
CA THR A 403 1.20 0.07 -4.08
C THR A 403 -0.19 -0.18 -4.66
N PRO A 404 -0.53 0.29 -5.88
CA PRO A 404 -1.76 -0.14 -6.52
C PRO A 404 -1.72 -1.66 -6.68
N LEU A 405 -2.52 -2.36 -5.87
CA LEU A 405 -2.81 -3.76 -6.15
C LEU A 405 -3.49 -3.90 -7.52
N ALA A 406 -4.11 -2.85 -8.05
CA ALA A 406 -4.71 -2.83 -9.38
C ALA A 406 -3.78 -3.25 -10.54
N ASP A 407 -2.47 -2.98 -10.45
CA ASP A 407 -1.52 -3.31 -11.54
C ASP A 407 -0.66 -4.56 -11.23
N LEU A 408 -0.74 -5.12 -10.01
CA LEU A 408 0.15 -6.19 -9.51
C LEU A 408 -0.56 -7.31 -8.74
N SER A 409 -1.87 -7.19 -8.52
CA SER A 409 -2.75 -8.18 -7.90
C SER A 409 -3.89 -8.48 -8.87
N PRO A 410 -4.36 -9.73 -8.98
CA PRO A 410 -5.49 -10.08 -9.83
C PRO A 410 -6.82 -9.40 -9.40
N ASN A 411 -6.88 -8.82 -8.19
CA ASN A 411 -8.01 -8.01 -7.72
C ASN A 411 -7.60 -6.53 -7.57
N PRO A 412 -8.00 -5.64 -8.49
CA PRO A 412 -8.01 -4.21 -8.23
C PRO A 412 -9.04 -3.90 -7.14
N ALA A 413 -8.63 -3.16 -6.11
CA ALA A 413 -9.49 -2.73 -4.99
C ALA A 413 -10.52 -1.63 -5.39
N THR A 414 -11.02 -1.66 -6.62
CA THR A 414 -11.94 -0.66 -7.19
C THR A 414 -13.40 -0.90 -6.82
N ASN A 415 -13.76 -2.12 -6.40
CA ASN A 415 -15.17 -2.55 -6.35
C ASN A 415 -15.75 -2.59 -4.91
N ALA A 416 -15.19 -1.82 -3.97
CA ALA A 416 -15.65 -1.74 -2.58
C ALA A 416 -16.14 -0.35 -2.15
N ILE A 417 -16.54 0.52 -3.10
CA ILE A 417 -17.26 1.78 -2.82
C ILE A 417 -18.62 1.75 -3.55
N SER A 418 -19.46 0.79 -3.19
CA SER A 418 -20.91 1.01 -3.26
C SER A 418 -21.30 1.70 -1.95
N ALA A 419 -21.20 3.02 -1.94
CA ALA A 419 -21.76 3.81 -0.86
C ALA A 419 -23.29 3.72 -0.96
N SER A 420 -23.93 3.07 0.00
CA SER A 420 -25.36 3.29 0.21
C SER A 420 -25.54 4.77 0.57
N PRO A 421 -26.46 5.52 -0.07
CA PRO A 421 -26.76 6.89 0.32
C PRO A 421 -27.19 7.03 1.78
N ASP A 422 -27.70 5.94 2.35
CA ASP A 422 -28.20 5.85 3.72
C ASP A 422 -27.12 5.39 4.74
N ASP A 423 -25.86 5.18 4.32
CA ASP A 423 -24.77 4.87 5.26
C ASP A 423 -24.15 6.16 5.84
N PRO A 424 -24.34 6.46 7.15
CA PRO A 424 -23.74 7.64 7.78
C PRO A 424 -22.20 7.64 7.77
N LEU A 425 -21.52 6.52 7.47
CA LEU A 425 -20.06 6.47 7.27
C LEU A 425 -19.57 7.15 5.98
N ALA A 426 -20.45 7.41 5.00
CA ALA A 426 -20.08 8.06 3.73
C ALA A 426 -19.57 9.51 3.91
N THR A 427 -19.70 10.09 5.12
CA THR A 427 -19.25 11.45 5.48
C THR A 427 -17.85 11.51 6.10
N SER A 428 -17.04 10.46 5.99
CA SER A 428 -15.58 10.62 6.06
C SER A 428 -15.11 11.68 5.06
N LEU A 429 -14.06 12.46 5.41
CA LEU A 429 -13.43 13.50 4.57
C LEU A 429 -12.70 12.88 3.36
N ALA A 430 -13.53 12.37 2.45
CA ALA A 430 -13.23 11.54 1.28
C ALA A 430 -14.44 11.45 0.33
N GLY A 431 -15.68 11.58 0.83
CA GLY A 431 -16.93 11.35 0.09
C GLY A 431 -17.36 12.45 -0.90
N ARG A 432 -16.45 13.20 -1.54
CA ARG A 432 -16.79 14.25 -2.53
C ARG A 432 -16.08 14.16 -3.89
N GLU A 433 -15.14 13.25 -4.08
CA GLU A 433 -14.31 13.17 -5.30
C GLU A 433 -14.59 11.91 -6.13
N ILE A 434 -15.87 11.57 -6.32
CA ILE A 434 -16.29 10.56 -7.30
C ILE A 434 -17.33 11.18 -8.24
N LEU A 435 -16.85 12.06 -9.11
CA LEU A 435 -17.48 12.44 -10.36
C LEU A 435 -16.36 12.60 -11.41
N GLU A 436 -16.53 11.95 -12.56
CA GLU A 436 -15.72 12.09 -13.79
C GLU A 436 -14.29 11.49 -13.82
N GLY A 437 -14.23 10.16 -13.81
CA GLY A 437 -13.42 9.42 -14.80
C GLY A 437 -11.97 8.97 -14.48
N VAL A 438 -11.83 7.71 -13.98
CA VAL A 438 -10.63 6.85 -14.04
C VAL A 438 -9.57 7.11 -12.93
N PRO A 439 -9.03 6.06 -12.25
CA PRO A 439 -9.52 5.53 -10.97
C PRO A 439 -8.64 5.92 -9.74
N ALA A 440 -9.19 5.74 -8.54
CA ALA A 440 -8.47 6.02 -7.28
C ALA A 440 -7.78 4.78 -6.66
N PRO A 441 -6.47 4.61 -6.90
CA PRO A 441 -5.54 4.17 -5.86
C PRO A 441 -4.20 4.95 -5.92
N PRO A 442 -3.29 4.85 -4.94
CA PRO A 442 -3.35 4.10 -3.68
C PRO A 442 -3.16 5.03 -2.45
N ARG A 443 -4.24 5.30 -1.70
CA ARG A 443 -4.18 6.18 -0.52
C ARG A 443 -3.29 5.59 0.58
N ILE A 444 -2.70 6.46 1.40
CA ILE A 444 -1.56 6.24 2.30
C ILE A 444 -1.65 4.90 3.08
N LYS A 445 -0.70 3.98 2.85
CA LYS A 445 -0.54 2.74 3.62
C LYS A 445 -0.20 3.06 5.07
N CYS A 446 0.93 3.74 5.26
CA CYS A 446 1.47 4.04 6.58
C CYS A 446 2.39 5.26 6.55
N ILE A 447 2.69 5.78 7.74
CA ILE A 447 3.65 6.85 7.94
C ILE A 447 4.95 6.28 8.52
N ASN A 448 6.07 6.95 8.24
CA ASN A 448 7.39 6.64 8.78
C ASN A 448 8.03 7.94 9.29
N TYR A 449 7.68 8.36 10.51
CA TYR A 449 8.15 9.63 11.08
C TYR A 449 8.70 9.43 12.49
N SER A 450 10.00 9.66 12.67
CA SER A 450 10.68 9.45 13.97
C SER A 450 11.98 10.27 14.08
N PRO A 451 11.91 11.61 14.22
CA PRO A 451 13.09 12.46 14.33
C PRO A 451 14.12 12.01 15.40
N PRO A 452 13.74 11.50 16.60
CA PRO A 452 14.70 11.00 17.60
C PRO A 452 15.53 9.79 17.16
N PHE A 453 15.08 9.07 16.12
CA PHE A 453 15.72 7.86 15.57
C PHE A 453 16.13 8.01 14.09
N GLN A 454 15.99 9.21 13.54
CA GLN A 454 16.45 9.56 12.21
C GLN A 454 17.98 9.56 12.19
N ALA A 455 18.55 8.98 11.14
CA ALA A 455 20.00 8.89 11.00
C ALA A 455 20.59 10.17 10.37
N PRO A 456 21.85 10.52 10.69
CA PRO A 456 22.50 11.69 10.11
C PRO A 456 22.74 11.50 8.59
N LEU A 457 22.27 12.44 7.79
CA LEU A 457 22.44 12.48 6.33
C LEU A 457 23.80 13.07 5.95
N ALA A 458 24.55 12.42 5.07
CA ALA A 458 25.78 12.99 4.52
C ALA A 458 25.47 14.13 3.53
N PRO A 459 26.15 15.29 3.63
CA PRO A 459 26.19 16.27 2.55
C PRO A 459 26.88 15.68 1.31
N ALA A 460 26.35 15.96 0.10
CA ALA A 460 26.96 15.54 -1.16
C ALA A 460 28.44 15.93 -1.28
N ALA A 461 28.79 17.14 -0.84
CA ALA A 461 30.15 17.65 -0.83
C ALA A 461 31.17 16.77 -0.05
N LEU A 462 30.74 16.00 0.95
CA LEU A 462 31.65 15.04 1.61
C LEU A 462 31.93 13.82 0.73
N ALA A 463 30.95 13.36 -0.05
CA ALA A 463 31.15 12.26 -1.01
C ALA A 463 32.02 12.69 -2.19
N ASP A 464 31.86 13.93 -2.68
CA ASP A 464 32.71 14.51 -3.74
C ASP A 464 34.19 14.59 -3.34
N LEU A 465 34.46 14.73 -2.03
CA LEU A 465 35.81 14.74 -1.44
C LEU A 465 36.33 13.33 -1.05
N GLY A 466 35.57 12.25 -1.30
CA GLY A 466 35.93 10.90 -0.85
C GLY A 466 35.80 10.67 0.66
N LEU A 467 35.13 11.58 1.38
CA LEU A 467 34.93 11.60 2.82
C LEU A 467 33.57 11.04 3.26
N GLN A 468 32.88 10.29 2.40
CA GLN A 468 31.56 9.69 2.71
C GLN A 468 31.58 8.77 3.94
N GLY A 469 32.74 8.27 4.37
CA GLY A 469 32.88 7.48 5.60
C GLY A 469 32.69 8.26 6.90
N LEU A 470 32.69 9.60 6.88
CA LEU A 470 32.49 10.43 8.08
C LEU A 470 31.03 10.45 8.55
N VAL A 471 30.06 10.18 7.67
CA VAL A 471 28.64 10.19 7.99
C VAL A 471 28.00 8.89 7.47
N PRO A 472 27.38 8.06 8.32
CA PRO A 472 27.04 6.68 7.97
C PRO A 472 25.97 6.47 6.89
N PHE A 473 25.29 7.53 6.40
CA PHE A 473 24.21 7.44 5.42
C PHE A 473 24.52 8.31 4.20
N GLY A 474 24.48 7.69 3.02
CA GLY A 474 24.99 8.25 1.77
C GLY A 474 24.38 9.60 1.35
N PRO A 475 25.02 10.29 0.40
CA PRO A 475 24.74 11.67 0.09
C PRO A 475 23.33 11.90 -0.46
N LEU A 476 22.62 12.88 0.10
CA LEU A 476 21.41 13.42 -0.53
C LEU A 476 21.77 14.69 -1.31
N ALA A 477 21.32 14.77 -2.56
CA ALA A 477 21.51 15.94 -3.40
C ALA A 477 20.89 17.19 -2.74
N VAL A 478 21.54 18.35 -2.88
CA VAL A 478 21.19 19.58 -2.15
C VAL A 478 19.74 20.02 -2.41
N ASP A 479 19.26 19.88 -3.65
CA ASP A 479 17.88 20.19 -4.03
C ASP A 479 16.87 19.21 -3.38
N ARG A 480 17.20 17.92 -3.33
CA ARG A 480 16.39 16.88 -2.68
C ARG A 480 16.34 17.11 -1.17
N PHE A 481 17.47 17.43 -0.53
CA PHE A 481 17.49 17.76 0.90
C PHE A 481 16.69 19.02 1.19
N ALA A 482 16.80 20.08 0.37
CA ALA A 482 16.03 21.30 0.54
C ALA A 482 14.51 21.05 0.44
N ARG A 483 14.05 20.27 -0.55
CA ARG A 483 12.63 19.87 -0.67
C ARG A 483 12.18 19.02 0.52
N LEU A 484 12.94 18.00 0.89
CA LEU A 484 12.65 17.13 2.03
C LEU A 484 12.55 17.93 3.35
N HIS A 485 13.51 18.81 3.61
CA HIS A 485 13.53 19.64 4.81
C HIS A 485 12.34 20.61 4.85
N ALA A 486 12.00 21.27 3.73
CA ALA A 486 10.83 22.14 3.66
C ALA A 486 9.52 21.37 3.91
N ALA A 487 9.39 20.17 3.35
CA ALA A 487 8.22 19.32 3.51
C ALA A 487 8.11 18.74 4.94
N LEU A 488 9.21 18.26 5.52
CA LEU A 488 9.26 17.78 6.90
C LEU A 488 8.92 18.89 7.90
N ARG A 489 9.33 20.15 7.65
CA ARG A 489 8.92 21.29 8.49
C ARG A 489 7.42 21.53 8.47
N LYS A 490 6.78 21.42 7.30
CA LYS A 490 5.32 21.55 7.18
C LYS A 490 4.61 20.40 7.88
N PHE A 491 5.05 19.17 7.63
CA PHE A 491 4.48 17.98 8.28
C PHE A 491 4.61 18.00 9.80
N ALA A 492 5.80 18.36 10.32
CA ALA A 492 6.03 18.59 11.75
C ALA A 492 5.02 19.61 12.32
N SER A 493 4.85 20.76 11.67
CA SER A 493 3.90 21.78 12.15
C SER A 493 2.44 21.33 12.15
N LEU A 494 2.06 20.36 11.30
CA LEU A 494 0.71 19.80 11.25
C LEU A 494 0.47 18.77 12.37
N VAL A 495 1.45 17.89 12.66
CA VAL A 495 1.34 16.90 13.75
C VAL A 495 1.58 17.51 15.13
N GLU A 496 2.37 18.58 15.24
CA GLU A 496 2.66 19.29 16.49
C GLU A 496 1.65 20.42 16.81
N ALA A 497 0.74 20.75 15.88
CA ALA A 497 -0.30 21.74 16.11
C ALA A 497 -1.15 21.37 17.35
N PRO A 498 -1.48 22.29 18.27
CA PRO A 498 -2.24 21.96 19.48
C PRO A 498 -3.59 21.27 19.22
N ALA A 499 -4.24 21.60 18.10
CA ALA A 499 -5.47 20.94 17.66
C ALA A 499 -5.26 19.47 17.23
N SER A 500 -4.05 19.07 16.86
CA SER A 500 -3.66 17.71 16.44
C SER A 500 -3.14 16.83 17.59
N LEU A 501 -3.02 17.36 18.81
CA LEU A 501 -2.43 16.67 19.96
C LEU A 501 -3.49 16.21 20.97
N PHE A 502 -3.61 14.90 21.17
CA PHE A 502 -4.33 14.32 22.30
C PHE A 502 -3.34 13.99 23.43
N GLU A 503 -3.42 14.70 24.55
CA GLU A 503 -2.54 14.48 25.71
C GLU A 503 -3.30 13.77 26.84
N HIS A 504 -2.75 12.66 27.33
CA HIS A 504 -3.30 11.87 28.44
C HIS A 504 -2.20 11.35 29.36
N ARG A 505 -2.39 11.46 30.68
CA ARG A 505 -1.49 10.87 31.68
C ARG A 505 -1.95 9.45 32.00
N LEU A 506 -1.15 8.45 31.64
CA LEU A 506 -1.42 7.05 31.96
C LEU A 506 -1.29 6.80 33.47
N GLU A 507 -2.42 6.58 34.13
CA GLU A 507 -2.48 6.19 35.55
C GLU A 507 -2.15 4.70 35.74
N GLU A 508 -1.87 4.29 36.98
CA GLU A 508 -1.55 2.89 37.29
C GLU A 508 -2.74 1.97 36.94
N GLY A 509 -2.47 0.85 36.27
CA GLY A 509 -3.49 -0.06 35.76
C GLY A 509 -4.16 0.39 34.45
N GLN A 510 -3.66 1.45 33.79
CA GLN A 510 -4.04 1.77 32.41
C GLN A 510 -3.05 1.19 31.40
N CYS A 511 -3.53 0.66 30.27
CA CYS A 511 -2.70 0.30 29.13
C CYS A 511 -3.21 1.01 27.86
N VAL A 512 -2.35 1.74 27.17
CA VAL A 512 -2.67 2.22 25.82
C VAL A 512 -2.24 1.18 24.77
N ILE A 513 -3.03 1.05 23.71
CA ILE A 513 -2.70 0.29 22.51
C ILE A 513 -2.87 1.22 21.32
N PHE A 514 -1.89 1.28 20.42
CA PHE A 514 -1.95 2.16 19.25
C PHE A 514 -1.25 1.58 18.01
N ASP A 515 -1.73 1.99 16.84
CA ASP A 515 -1.13 1.69 15.53
C ASP A 515 0.15 2.53 15.35
N ASN A 516 1.31 1.94 15.62
CA ASN A 516 2.63 2.52 15.48
C ASN A 516 3.01 2.82 14.00
N ARG A 517 2.19 2.43 13.02
CA ARG A 517 2.33 2.79 11.60
C ARG A 517 1.46 4.00 11.22
N ARG A 518 0.75 4.60 12.19
CA ARG A 518 -0.19 5.72 12.01
C ARG A 518 -0.14 6.78 13.11
N VAL A 519 -0.29 6.37 14.37
CA VAL A 519 -0.40 7.28 15.51
C VAL A 519 1.00 7.58 16.01
N LEU A 520 1.39 8.84 15.87
CA LEU A 520 2.61 9.33 16.50
C LEU A 520 2.40 9.42 17.99
N HIS A 521 3.43 9.04 18.74
CA HIS A 521 3.41 9.15 20.20
C HIS A 521 4.64 9.92 20.70
N ALA A 522 4.46 10.60 21.83
CA ALA A 522 5.46 11.42 22.50
C ALA A 522 5.22 11.40 24.01
N ARG A 523 6.18 11.95 24.76
CA ARG A 523 6.07 12.08 26.22
C ARG A 523 6.63 13.41 26.70
N ARG A 524 5.86 14.12 27.53
CA ARG A 524 6.36 15.28 28.30
C ARG A 524 7.58 14.87 29.17
N ALA A 525 8.40 15.84 29.56
CA ALA A 525 9.40 15.63 30.59
C ALA A 525 8.73 15.28 31.94
N PHE A 526 9.46 14.62 32.84
CA PHE A 526 8.99 14.28 34.18
C PHE A 526 10.12 14.33 35.20
N ASP A 527 9.78 14.52 36.48
CA ASP A 527 10.76 14.51 37.55
C ASP A 527 10.96 13.08 38.07
N ALA A 528 12.06 12.44 37.64
CA ALA A 528 12.45 11.11 38.08
C ALA A 528 13.01 11.05 39.51
N SER A 529 13.22 12.19 40.19
CA SER A 529 13.63 12.25 41.60
C SER A 529 12.46 12.28 42.57
N GLN A 530 11.26 12.66 42.12
CA GLN A 530 10.06 12.84 42.96
C GLN A 530 9.03 11.70 42.86
N GLY A 531 9.33 10.61 42.14
CA GLY A 531 8.46 9.44 42.13
C GLY A 531 8.83 8.40 41.07
N GLU A 532 8.30 7.19 41.21
CA GLU A 532 8.51 6.12 40.22
C GLU A 532 7.59 6.30 39.00
N ARG A 533 8.16 6.12 37.80
CA ARG A 533 7.42 5.97 36.54
C ARG A 533 7.89 4.69 35.85
N TRP A 534 6.97 3.78 35.58
CA TRP A 534 7.23 2.51 34.94
C TRP A 534 6.09 2.16 33.99
N LEU A 535 6.39 2.17 32.68
CA LEU A 535 5.54 1.51 31.69
C LEU A 535 6.21 0.22 31.24
N LYS A 536 5.44 -0.84 30.99
CA LYS A 536 5.94 -2.06 30.34
C LYS A 536 5.37 -2.17 28.93
N GLY A 537 6.25 -2.40 27.96
CA GLY A 537 5.92 -2.39 26.53
C GLY A 537 5.83 -3.79 25.92
N ALA A 538 4.97 -3.93 24.91
CA ALA A 538 4.90 -5.07 24.00
C ALA A 538 4.55 -4.62 22.57
N TYR A 539 4.92 -5.42 21.58
CA TYR A 539 4.65 -5.16 20.16
C TYR A 539 3.83 -6.29 19.54
N VAL A 540 3.07 -5.98 18.48
CA VAL A 540 2.36 -6.95 17.64
C VAL A 540 2.62 -6.63 16.16
N ASP A 541 2.81 -7.66 15.33
CA ASP A 541 2.90 -7.53 13.87
C ASP A 541 1.51 -7.38 13.22
N ASP A 542 1.48 -6.83 12.01
CA ASP A 542 0.28 -6.57 11.22
C ASP A 542 -0.50 -7.84 10.87
N ASP A 543 0.18 -8.89 10.38
CA ASP A 543 -0.46 -10.16 10.02
C ASP A 543 -1.23 -10.78 11.20
N VAL A 544 -0.68 -10.68 12.42
CA VAL A 544 -1.29 -11.19 13.65
C VAL A 544 -2.57 -10.43 13.98
N PHE A 545 -2.53 -9.09 13.88
CA PHE A 545 -3.69 -8.24 14.10
C PHE A 545 -4.80 -8.50 13.07
N TYR A 546 -4.47 -8.49 11.77
CA TYR A 546 -5.47 -8.67 10.71
C TYR A 546 -6.06 -10.07 10.71
N SER A 547 -5.26 -11.12 10.98
CA SER A 547 -5.77 -12.49 11.13
C SER A 547 -6.85 -12.57 12.21
N ARG A 548 -6.57 -12.04 13.42
CA ARG A 548 -7.54 -12.06 14.52
C ARG A 548 -8.76 -11.19 14.25
N TRP A 549 -8.56 -10.00 13.66
CA TRP A 549 -9.67 -9.12 13.31
C TRP A 549 -10.62 -9.77 12.29
N ARG A 550 -10.12 -10.37 11.21
CA ARG A 550 -10.96 -11.01 10.17
C ARG A 550 -11.83 -12.14 10.74
N VAL A 551 -11.24 -13.04 11.54
CA VAL A 551 -11.98 -14.14 12.19
C VAL A 551 -13.12 -13.61 13.07
N LEU A 552 -12.87 -12.55 13.85
CA LEU A 552 -13.89 -11.93 14.68
C LEU A 552 -14.94 -11.17 13.85
N ALA A 553 -14.55 -10.52 12.75
CA ALA A 553 -15.46 -9.80 11.85
C ALA A 553 -16.37 -10.73 11.02
N GLU A 554 -15.93 -11.96 10.73
CA GLU A 554 -16.79 -13.02 10.18
C GLU A 554 -17.82 -13.48 11.20
N ARG A 555 -17.37 -13.78 12.43
CA ARG A 555 -18.23 -14.26 13.52
C ARG A 555 -19.25 -13.21 13.97
N ALA A 556 -18.83 -11.96 14.20
CA ALA A 556 -19.70 -10.86 14.60
C ALA A 556 -20.80 -10.55 13.56
N ALA A 557 -20.57 -10.91 12.30
CA ALA A 557 -21.56 -10.77 11.22
C ALA A 557 -22.31 -12.08 10.89
N GLY A 558 -22.18 -13.13 11.71
CA GLY A 558 -22.90 -14.39 11.54
C GLY A 558 -22.48 -15.24 10.33
N ARG A 559 -21.31 -14.97 9.73
CA ARG A 559 -20.80 -15.67 8.52
C ARG A 559 -19.85 -16.83 8.83
N GLU A 560 -19.72 -17.21 10.10
CA GLU A 560 -18.92 -18.38 10.49
C GLU A 560 -19.43 -19.65 9.78
N GLY A 561 -18.51 -20.40 9.17
CA GLY A 561 -18.83 -21.55 8.33
C GLY A 561 -19.52 -21.25 6.99
N GLU A 562 -19.57 -19.99 6.52
CA GLU A 562 -20.18 -19.67 5.22
C GLU A 562 -19.41 -20.32 4.05
N ARG A 563 -18.08 -20.36 4.12
CA ARG A 563 -17.22 -21.02 3.12
C ARG A 563 -17.42 -22.53 3.10
N GLU A 564 -17.51 -23.16 4.25
CA GLU A 564 -17.85 -24.58 4.40
C GLU A 564 -19.20 -24.87 3.76
N LYS A 565 -20.23 -24.06 4.03
CA LYS A 565 -21.56 -24.18 3.39
C LYS A 565 -21.52 -23.98 1.87
N VAL A 566 -20.66 -23.12 1.34
CA VAL A 566 -20.47 -22.98 -0.13
C VAL A 566 -19.83 -24.25 -0.69
N TRP A 567 -18.79 -24.75 -0.04
CA TRP A 567 -18.06 -25.95 -0.45
C TRP A 567 -18.95 -27.20 -0.39
N GLU A 568 -19.73 -27.37 0.67
CA GLU A 568 -20.75 -28.42 0.82
C GLU A 568 -21.82 -28.35 -0.27
N ARG A 569 -22.28 -27.16 -0.67
CA ARG A 569 -23.22 -27.02 -1.81
C ARG A 569 -22.63 -27.42 -3.16
N LEU A 570 -21.32 -27.25 -3.35
CA LEU A 570 -20.63 -27.55 -4.61
C LEU A 570 -20.10 -28.99 -4.69
N TYR A 571 -19.75 -29.59 -3.53
CA TYR A 571 -18.98 -30.83 -3.44
C TYR A 571 -19.43 -31.79 -2.33
N GLY A 572 -20.31 -31.36 -1.41
CA GLY A 572 -20.76 -32.15 -0.25
C GLY A 572 -21.87 -33.16 -0.56
N GLY A 573 -21.80 -33.83 -1.71
CA GLY A 573 -22.79 -34.80 -2.16
C GLY A 573 -22.15 -35.96 -2.92
N GLU A 574 -21.77 -37.00 -2.17
CA GLU A 574 -21.65 -38.40 -2.59
C GLU A 574 -22.47 -39.29 -1.64
#